data_AF-A0A497FVA8-F1
#
_entry.id   AF-A0A497FVA8-F1
#
_cell.length_a   1.000
_cell.length_b   1.000
_cell.length_c   1.000
_cell.angle_alpha   90.00
_cell.angle_beta   90.00
_cell.angle_gamma   90.00
#
_symmetry.space_group_name_H-M   'P 1'
#
loop_
_entity.id
_entity.type
_entity.pdbx_description
1 polymer ?
#
loop_
_entity_poly.entity_id
_entity_poly.type
_entity_poly.pdbx_seq_one_letter_code
_entity_poly.pdbx_strand_id
1 'polypeptide(L)'
;MNKKGQFLLLAAIILAISLLISLSFYRKPTLSIIVYRGYIQASELVALARVWVKSDFCPLCIAKTSRELLQLNKTYQLNIPRTINITVKSYELDLYDGFKNYTIVFYTKKGKYVRVVVYYEYHYQNSYFKKVKGEEILYYNYTLRYFHEYEGPWGSLIKYPVLSDPNQLADIRYLGLGLWAVGVPSNSTPYVLLDEFEIRIQVGGS
;
A
#
# COMPACT_ATOMS: atom_id res chain seq x y z
N MET A 1 -25.70 -34.82 68.90
CA MET A 1 -25.47 -34.20 67.56
C MET A 1 -26.61 -34.57 66.63
N ASN A 2 -27.33 -33.56 66.13
CA ASN A 2 -28.65 -33.71 65.50
C ASN A 2 -28.48 -34.09 64.00
N LYS A 3 -28.47 -35.39 63.70
CA LYS A 3 -28.22 -35.94 62.34
C LYS A 3 -29.13 -35.35 61.25
N LYS A 4 -30.36 -34.94 61.60
CA LYS A 4 -31.33 -34.37 60.65
C LYS A 4 -30.93 -32.99 60.10
N GLY A 5 -30.26 -32.16 60.89
CA GLY A 5 -29.80 -30.84 60.46
C GLY A 5 -28.63 -30.91 59.46
N GLN A 6 -27.78 -31.93 59.60
CA GLN A 6 -26.64 -32.16 58.70
C GLN A 6 -27.10 -32.63 57.30
N PHE A 7 -28.14 -33.46 57.23
CA PHE A 7 -28.72 -33.89 55.96
C PHE A 7 -29.37 -32.73 55.19
N LEU A 8 -30.04 -31.82 55.90
CA LEU A 8 -30.71 -30.68 55.30
C LEU A 8 -29.71 -29.66 54.75
N LEU A 9 -28.60 -29.43 55.47
CA LEU A 9 -27.48 -28.62 55.00
C LEU A 9 -26.85 -29.21 53.74
N LEU A 10 -26.61 -30.53 53.72
CA LEU A 10 -26.01 -31.22 52.57
C LEU A 10 -26.91 -31.13 51.34
N ALA A 11 -28.22 -31.31 51.51
CA ALA A 11 -29.20 -31.17 50.43
C ALA A 11 -29.22 -29.74 49.85
N ALA A 12 -29.15 -28.71 50.71
CA ALA A 12 -29.08 -27.32 50.28
C ALA A 12 -27.80 -27.01 49.49
N ILE A 13 -26.66 -27.56 49.90
CA ILE A 13 -25.38 -27.40 49.20
C ILE A 13 -25.45 -28.06 47.81
N ILE A 14 -25.97 -29.29 47.73
CA ILE A 14 -26.13 -30.01 46.45
C ILE A 14 -27.06 -29.23 45.51
N LEU A 15 -28.17 -28.71 46.02
CA LEU A 15 -29.11 -27.90 45.23
C LEU A 15 -28.43 -26.62 44.71
N ALA A 16 -27.68 -25.92 45.55
CA ALA A 16 -26.96 -24.71 45.16
C ALA A 16 -25.91 -24.98 44.06
N ILE A 17 -25.15 -26.07 44.19
CA ILE A 17 -24.17 -26.49 43.17
C ILE A 17 -24.88 -26.82 41.86
N SER A 18 -26.01 -27.54 41.92
CA SER A 18 -26.79 -27.94 40.76
C SER A 18 -27.35 -26.71 40.01
N LEU A 19 -27.84 -25.71 40.74
CA LEU A 19 -28.32 -24.44 40.20
C LEU A 19 -27.19 -23.64 39.53
N LEU A 20 -26.01 -23.56 40.14
CA LEU A 20 -24.86 -22.86 39.56
C LEU A 20 -24.36 -23.54 38.28
N ILE A 21 -24.37 -24.88 38.24
CA ILE A 21 -24.03 -25.65 37.04
C ILE A 21 -25.08 -25.40 35.94
N SER A 22 -26.36 -25.46 36.28
CA SER A 22 -27.43 -25.17 35.30
C SER A 22 -27.32 -23.74 34.75
N LEU A 23 -26.95 -22.77 35.58
CA LEU A 23 -26.78 -21.37 35.18
C LEU A 23 -25.55 -21.18 34.27
N SER A 24 -24.48 -21.96 34.49
CA SER A 24 -23.27 -21.90 33.65
C SER A 24 -23.53 -22.45 32.24
N PHE A 25 -24.33 -23.52 32.12
CA PHE A 25 -24.76 -24.04 30.82
C PHE A 25 -25.76 -23.11 30.11
N TYR A 26 -26.54 -22.32 30.85
CA TYR A 26 -27.49 -21.36 30.27
C TYR A 26 -26.86 -20.01 29.87
N ARG A 27 -25.60 -19.76 30.21
CA ARG A 27 -24.83 -18.64 29.64
C ARG A 27 -24.59 -18.93 28.16
N LYS A 28 -25.53 -18.48 27.32
CA LYS A 28 -25.29 -18.39 25.87
C LYS A 28 -24.00 -17.57 25.68
N PRO A 29 -22.98 -18.08 24.96
CA PRO A 29 -21.87 -17.24 24.58
C PRO A 29 -22.44 -16.07 23.78
N THR A 30 -22.23 -14.85 24.26
CA THR A 30 -22.42 -13.67 23.43
C THR A 30 -21.46 -13.83 22.27
N LEU A 31 -22.00 -14.20 21.09
CA LEU A 31 -21.27 -14.18 19.84
C LEU A 31 -20.75 -12.77 19.63
N SER A 32 -19.48 -12.54 19.99
CA SER A 32 -18.76 -11.36 19.57
C SER A 32 -18.41 -11.58 18.09
N ILE A 33 -19.28 -11.11 17.20
CA ILE A 33 -18.95 -11.01 15.79
C ILE A 33 -17.83 -9.97 15.68
N ILE A 34 -16.59 -10.44 15.61
CA ILE A 34 -15.42 -9.59 15.33
C ILE A 34 -15.45 -9.33 13.83
N VAL A 35 -16.05 -8.21 13.42
CA VAL A 35 -15.93 -7.74 12.03
C VAL A 35 -14.48 -7.32 11.82
N TYR A 36 -13.69 -8.19 11.20
CA TYR A 36 -12.30 -7.87 10.85
C TYR A 36 -12.28 -6.88 9.69
N ARG A 37 -12.11 -5.59 10.00
CA ARG A 37 -12.03 -4.51 9.01
C ARG A 37 -10.59 -4.16 8.60
N GLY A 38 -9.60 -4.82 9.21
CA GLY A 38 -8.17 -4.44 9.16
C GLY A 38 -7.62 -4.23 7.75
N TYR A 39 -8.07 -5.02 6.78
CA TYR A 39 -7.63 -4.90 5.39
C TYR A 39 -8.09 -3.59 4.74
N ILE A 40 -9.32 -3.16 4.97
CA ILE A 40 -9.84 -1.91 4.40
C ILE A 40 -9.09 -0.71 5.00
N GLN A 41 -8.89 -0.70 6.32
CA GLN A 41 -8.16 0.42 6.94
C GLN A 41 -6.70 0.48 6.51
N ALA A 42 -6.04 -0.66 6.32
CA ALA A 42 -4.69 -0.68 5.80
C ALA A 42 -4.65 -0.31 4.30
N SER A 43 -5.67 -0.62 3.50
CA SER A 43 -5.71 -0.19 2.09
C SER A 43 -5.88 1.33 1.94
N GLU A 44 -6.58 2.00 2.87
CA GLU A 44 -6.63 3.48 2.90
C GLU A 44 -5.24 4.10 3.09
N LEU A 45 -4.38 3.47 3.91
CA LEU A 45 -3.00 3.93 4.09
C LEU A 45 -2.15 3.68 2.84
N VAL A 46 -2.42 2.62 2.08
CA VAL A 46 -1.79 2.38 0.77
C VAL A 46 -2.20 3.47 -0.23
N ALA A 47 -3.49 3.84 -0.26
CA ALA A 47 -3.97 4.93 -1.11
C ALA A 47 -3.31 6.27 -0.73
N LEU A 48 -3.24 6.59 0.56
CA LEU A 48 -2.53 7.76 1.08
C LEU A 48 -1.06 7.78 0.65
N ALA A 49 -0.36 6.64 0.77
CA ALA A 49 1.04 6.54 0.36
C ALA A 49 1.23 6.80 -1.14
N ARG A 50 0.33 6.31 -2.00
CA ARG A 50 0.37 6.60 -3.44
C ARG A 50 0.24 8.09 -3.72
N VAL A 51 -0.63 8.80 -3.00
CA VAL A 51 -0.76 10.26 -3.11
C VAL A 51 0.56 10.95 -2.73
N TRP A 52 1.25 10.47 -1.69
CA TRP A 52 2.54 11.01 -1.28
C TRP A 52 3.61 10.80 -2.35
N VAL A 53 3.68 9.59 -2.93
CA VAL A 53 4.61 9.26 -4.03
C VAL A 53 4.31 10.12 -5.26
N LYS A 54 3.04 10.26 -5.65
CA LYS A 54 2.60 11.15 -6.73
C LYS A 54 3.08 12.58 -6.53
N SER A 55 3.06 13.06 -5.28
CA SER A 55 3.55 14.39 -4.91
C SER A 55 5.08 14.48 -4.72
N ASP A 56 5.83 13.45 -5.09
CA ASP A 56 7.29 13.32 -4.90
C ASP A 56 7.77 13.58 -3.45
N PHE A 57 6.95 13.16 -2.47
CA PHE A 57 7.13 13.42 -1.03
C PHE A 57 7.18 14.91 -0.66
N CYS A 58 6.44 15.76 -1.38
CA CYS A 58 6.16 17.15 -0.99
C CYS A 58 5.71 17.23 0.49
N PRO A 59 6.48 17.90 1.38
CA PRO A 59 6.18 17.92 2.83
C PRO A 59 4.82 18.55 3.16
N LEU A 60 4.46 19.63 2.48
CA LEU A 60 3.15 20.28 2.63
C LEU A 60 2.00 19.36 2.20
N CYS A 61 2.21 18.60 1.12
CA CYS A 61 1.24 17.65 0.58
C CYS A 61 1.03 16.48 1.55
N ILE A 62 2.11 15.94 2.13
CA ILE A 62 2.05 14.91 3.17
C ILE A 62 1.28 15.42 4.40
N ALA A 63 1.63 16.61 4.91
CA ALA A 63 0.98 17.18 6.08
C ALA A 63 -0.52 17.43 5.85
N LYS A 64 -0.86 18.01 4.69
CA LYS A 64 -2.25 18.28 4.28
C LYS A 64 -3.07 16.99 4.19
N THR A 65 -2.60 16.02 3.40
CA THR A 65 -3.33 14.76 3.17
C THR A 65 -3.42 13.89 4.43
N SER A 66 -2.40 13.90 5.29
CA SER A 66 -2.45 13.25 6.60
C SER A 66 -3.53 13.85 7.51
N ARG A 67 -3.65 15.19 7.51
CA ARG A 67 -4.67 15.90 8.28
C ARG A 67 -6.07 15.62 7.74
N GLU A 68 -6.23 15.63 6.42
CA GLU A 68 -7.48 15.28 5.75
C GLU A 68 -7.90 13.84 6.11
N LEU A 69 -7.00 12.86 6.01
CA LEU A 69 -7.30 11.48 6.42
C LEU A 69 -7.71 11.40 7.90
N LEU A 70 -7.04 12.13 8.79
CA LEU A 70 -7.41 12.17 10.21
C LEU A 70 -8.82 12.75 10.42
N GLN A 71 -9.19 13.78 9.66
CA GLN A 71 -10.54 14.36 9.70
C GLN A 71 -11.57 13.36 9.17
N LEU A 72 -11.33 12.76 8.00
CA LEU A 72 -12.20 11.75 7.40
C LEU A 72 -12.38 10.52 8.29
N ASN A 73 -11.30 10.05 8.92
CA ASN A 73 -11.33 8.92 9.84
C ASN A 73 -12.24 9.19 11.06
N LYS A 74 -12.27 10.43 11.56
CA LYS A 74 -13.18 10.85 12.64
C LYS A 74 -14.62 11.00 12.15
N THR A 75 -14.82 11.70 11.03
CA THR A 75 -16.15 11.99 10.48
C THR A 75 -16.90 10.73 10.08
N TYR A 76 -16.23 9.82 9.36
CA TYR A 76 -16.82 8.58 8.85
C TYR A 76 -16.59 7.37 9.75
N GLN A 77 -15.96 7.57 10.92
CA GLN A 77 -15.66 6.50 11.87
C GLN A 77 -14.98 5.28 11.21
N LEU A 78 -13.99 5.54 10.34
CA LEU A 78 -13.32 4.51 9.55
C LEU A 78 -12.51 3.55 10.44
N ASN A 79 -12.23 3.95 11.68
CA ASN A 79 -11.47 3.20 12.68
C ASN A 79 -10.05 2.84 12.20
N ILE A 80 -9.45 3.70 11.36
CA ILE A 80 -8.05 3.57 10.97
C ILE A 80 -7.20 3.83 12.22
N PRO A 81 -6.29 2.93 12.60
CA PRO A 81 -5.49 3.11 13.81
C PRO A 81 -4.61 4.34 13.68
N ARG A 82 -4.31 5.00 14.80
CA ARG A 82 -3.33 6.09 14.81
C ARG A 82 -1.96 5.54 14.43
N THR A 83 -1.39 6.11 13.37
CA THR A 83 -0.07 5.73 12.87
C THR A 83 0.95 6.85 13.00
N ILE A 84 2.22 6.47 13.08
CA ILE A 84 3.37 7.32 12.72
C ILE A 84 3.97 6.76 11.42
N ASN A 85 4.62 7.61 10.63
CA ASN A 85 5.18 7.22 9.34
C ASN A 85 6.67 7.53 9.23
N ILE A 86 7.36 6.71 8.45
CA ILE A 86 8.71 6.97 7.95
C ILE A 86 8.61 6.98 6.43
N THR A 87 9.24 7.97 5.79
CA THR A 87 9.31 8.11 4.34
C THR A 87 10.77 8.19 3.91
N VAL A 88 11.19 7.29 3.03
CA VAL A 88 12.54 7.23 2.48
C VAL A 88 12.45 7.35 0.96
N LYS A 89 13.21 8.29 0.38
CA LYS A 89 13.34 8.48 -1.06
C LYS A 89 14.81 8.32 -1.42
N SER A 90 15.10 7.45 -2.39
CA SER A 90 16.44 7.25 -2.94
C SER A 90 16.33 7.19 -4.46
N TYR A 91 17.26 7.81 -5.16
CA TYR A 91 17.26 7.85 -6.61
C TYR A 91 18.66 8.15 -7.14
N GLU A 92 18.90 7.66 -8.35
CA GLU A 92 20.04 7.99 -9.19
C GLU A 92 19.51 7.97 -10.62
N LEU A 93 19.57 9.09 -11.33
CA LEU A 93 18.96 9.23 -12.65
C LEU A 93 20.01 9.78 -13.61
N ASP A 94 20.45 8.96 -14.54
CA ASP A 94 21.32 9.34 -15.65
C ASP A 94 20.63 9.02 -16.99
N LEU A 95 21.22 9.47 -18.08
CA LEU A 95 20.76 9.22 -19.43
C LEU A 95 20.71 7.72 -19.76
N TYR A 96 21.71 6.94 -19.31
CA TYR A 96 21.82 5.53 -19.65
C TYR A 96 21.13 4.63 -18.64
N ASP A 97 21.31 4.90 -17.36
CA ASP A 97 20.80 4.06 -16.28
C ASP A 97 20.20 4.93 -15.19
N GLY A 98 19.19 4.41 -14.50
CA GLY A 98 18.65 5.11 -13.35
C GLY A 98 17.63 4.31 -12.59
N PHE A 99 17.44 4.66 -11.32
CA PHE A 99 16.42 4.10 -10.46
C PHE A 99 15.81 5.17 -9.56
N LYS A 100 14.61 4.88 -9.09
CA LYS A 100 13.94 5.66 -8.04
C LYS A 100 13.15 4.74 -7.15
N ASN A 101 13.37 4.89 -5.85
CA ASN A 101 12.74 4.12 -4.79
C ASN A 101 12.06 5.07 -3.80
N TYR A 102 10.75 4.89 -3.64
CA TYR A 102 9.98 5.47 -2.55
C TYR A 102 9.58 4.35 -1.60
N THR A 103 9.96 4.47 -0.34
CA THR A 103 9.53 3.56 0.72
C THR A 103 8.78 4.35 1.80
N ILE A 104 7.57 3.92 2.12
CA ILE A 104 6.74 4.46 3.18
C ILE A 104 6.42 3.34 4.15
N VAL A 105 6.63 3.56 5.44
CA VAL A 105 6.26 2.61 6.48
C VAL A 105 5.40 3.29 7.52
N PHE A 106 4.19 2.78 7.72
CA PHE A 106 3.27 3.17 8.78
C PHE A 106 3.42 2.22 9.96
N TYR A 107 3.66 2.78 11.14
CA TYR A 107 3.73 2.06 12.40
C TYR A 107 2.54 2.39 13.28
N THR A 108 2.04 1.39 13.98
CA THR A 108 1.11 1.58 15.10
C THR A 108 1.84 1.30 16.42
N LYS A 109 1.15 1.44 17.56
CA LYS A 109 1.69 1.03 18.86
C LYS A 109 2.11 -0.45 18.92
N LYS A 110 1.61 -1.29 18.00
CA LYS A 110 1.90 -2.73 17.93
C LYS A 110 3.06 -3.05 16.96
N GLY A 111 3.69 -2.04 16.35
CA GLY A 111 4.77 -2.21 15.37
C GLY A 111 4.35 -1.87 13.94
N LYS A 112 5.10 -2.40 12.96
CA LYS A 112 4.88 -2.18 11.52
C LYS A 112 3.46 -2.60 11.14
N TYR A 113 2.73 -1.71 10.46
CA TYR A 113 1.34 -1.94 10.06
C TYR A 113 1.17 -2.01 8.55
N VAL A 114 1.70 -1.02 7.82
CA VAL A 114 1.67 -0.99 6.35
C VAL A 114 3.04 -0.56 5.84
N ARG A 115 3.58 -1.24 4.83
CA ARG A 115 4.75 -0.82 4.06
C ARG A 115 4.37 -0.71 2.59
N VAL A 116 4.74 0.40 1.98
CA VAL A 116 4.51 0.68 0.57
C VAL A 116 5.86 0.99 -0.05
N VAL A 117 6.21 0.26 -1.09
CA VAL A 117 7.37 0.55 -1.95
C VAL A 117 6.85 0.87 -3.34
N VAL A 118 7.34 1.95 -3.91
CA VAL A 118 7.19 2.26 -5.33
C VAL A 118 8.59 2.35 -5.90
N TYR A 119 8.91 1.44 -6.82
CA TYR A 119 10.25 1.29 -7.33
C TYR A 119 10.23 1.18 -8.85
N TYR A 120 11.10 1.94 -9.50
CA TYR A 120 11.48 1.68 -10.89
C TYR A 120 12.98 1.77 -11.09
N GLU A 121 13.46 1.05 -12.09
CA GLU A 121 14.80 1.15 -12.66
C GLU A 121 14.73 1.05 -14.18
N TYR A 122 15.58 1.78 -14.89
CA TYR A 122 15.70 1.71 -16.33
C TYR A 122 17.16 1.56 -16.77
N HIS A 123 17.33 0.89 -17.91
CA HIS A 123 18.62 0.63 -18.54
C HIS A 123 18.53 0.83 -20.04
N TYR A 124 19.36 1.71 -20.57
CA TYR A 124 19.51 1.96 -22.00
C TYR A 124 19.96 0.68 -22.71
N GLN A 125 19.36 0.40 -23.86
CA GLN A 125 19.67 -0.78 -24.67
C GLN A 125 20.35 -0.39 -25.97
N ASN A 126 19.73 0.52 -26.72
CA ASN A 126 20.18 0.99 -28.01
C ASN A 126 19.39 2.24 -28.43
N SER A 127 19.70 2.75 -29.62
CA SER A 127 18.96 3.84 -30.24
C SER A 127 18.46 3.41 -31.62
N TYR A 128 17.39 4.05 -32.08
CA TYR A 128 16.81 3.82 -33.40
C TYR A 128 16.20 5.10 -33.93
N PHE A 129 16.11 5.22 -35.25
CA PHE A 129 15.42 6.34 -35.88
C PHE A 129 13.96 5.99 -36.15
N LYS A 130 13.06 6.94 -35.88
CA LYS A 130 11.63 6.82 -36.13
C LYS A 130 11.14 8.04 -36.89
N LYS A 131 10.34 7.83 -37.93
CA LYS A 131 9.68 8.91 -38.64
C LYS A 131 8.39 9.32 -37.90
N VAL A 132 8.34 10.56 -37.46
CA VAL A 132 7.18 11.16 -36.80
C VAL A 132 6.78 12.40 -37.61
N LYS A 133 5.58 12.41 -38.17
CA LYS A 133 5.06 13.52 -39.01
C LYS A 133 6.00 13.94 -40.16
N GLY A 134 6.77 13.00 -40.71
CA GLY A 134 7.69 13.24 -41.83
C GLY A 134 9.12 13.59 -41.44
N GLU A 135 9.39 13.87 -40.16
CA GLU A 135 10.73 14.09 -39.64
C GLU A 135 11.30 12.81 -39.04
N GLU A 136 12.59 12.57 -39.26
CA GLU A 136 13.31 11.45 -38.68
C GLU A 136 13.92 11.88 -37.33
N ILE A 137 13.46 11.24 -36.25
CA ILE A 137 13.84 11.58 -34.88
C ILE A 137 14.58 10.38 -34.28
N LEU A 138 15.68 10.64 -33.59
CA LEU A 138 16.42 9.63 -32.83
C LEU A 138 15.65 9.28 -31.55
N TYR A 139 15.46 8.00 -31.30
CA TYR A 139 14.84 7.46 -30.10
C TYR A 139 15.85 6.66 -29.30
N TYR A 140 15.81 6.79 -27.98
CA TYR A 140 16.54 5.96 -27.04
C TYR A 140 15.62 4.89 -26.50
N ASN A 141 16.06 3.64 -26.60
CA ASN A 141 15.33 2.47 -26.16
C ASN A 141 15.85 2.01 -24.80
N TYR A 142 14.93 1.84 -23.86
CA TYR A 142 15.20 1.44 -22.49
C TYR A 142 14.44 0.17 -22.15
N THR A 143 15.07 -0.66 -21.32
CA THR A 143 14.35 -1.65 -20.50
C THR A 143 14.01 -0.98 -19.19
N LEU A 144 12.73 -0.93 -18.84
CA LEU A 144 12.21 -0.35 -17.60
C LEU A 144 11.59 -1.46 -16.75
N ARG A 145 12.04 -1.62 -15.51
CA ARG A 145 11.37 -2.44 -14.51
C ARG A 145 10.62 -1.53 -13.55
N TYR A 146 9.32 -1.77 -13.34
CA TYR A 146 8.48 -0.94 -12.50
C TYR A 146 7.48 -1.79 -11.70
N PHE A 147 7.42 -1.56 -10.39
CA PHE A 147 6.48 -2.26 -9.52
C PHE A 147 6.15 -1.46 -8.26
N HIS A 148 5.00 -1.80 -7.68
CA HIS A 148 4.62 -1.42 -6.34
C HIS A 148 4.59 -2.66 -5.44
N GLU A 149 5.22 -2.60 -4.28
CA GLU A 149 5.13 -3.63 -3.25
C GLU A 149 4.31 -3.09 -2.07
N TYR A 150 3.31 -3.86 -1.65
CA TYR A 150 2.46 -3.53 -0.51
C TYR A 150 2.51 -4.64 0.52
N GLU A 151 2.95 -4.30 1.73
CA GLU A 151 2.84 -5.18 2.88
C GLU A 151 1.81 -4.62 3.85
N GLY A 152 0.97 -5.49 4.40
CA GLY A 152 -0.01 -5.13 5.40
C GLY A 152 -0.49 -6.34 6.19
N PRO A 153 -1.62 -6.23 6.90
CA PRO A 153 -2.21 -7.36 7.61
C PRO A 153 -2.57 -8.55 6.70
N TRP A 154 -2.67 -8.33 5.39
CA TRP A 154 -2.92 -9.34 4.35
C TRP A 154 -1.65 -10.08 3.88
N GLY A 155 -0.46 -9.75 4.39
CA GLY A 155 0.81 -10.23 3.86
C GLY A 155 1.40 -9.27 2.83
N SER A 156 2.10 -9.80 1.83
CA SER A 156 2.78 -9.01 0.78
C SER A 156 2.12 -9.20 -0.58
N LEU A 157 2.00 -8.10 -1.33
CA LEU A 157 1.45 -8.07 -2.68
C LEU A 157 2.35 -7.22 -3.58
N ILE A 158 2.69 -7.75 -4.75
CA ILE A 158 3.36 -6.97 -5.80
C ILE A 158 2.34 -6.65 -6.88
N LYS A 159 2.27 -5.37 -7.26
CA LYS A 159 1.48 -4.88 -8.39
C LYS A 159 2.42 -4.30 -9.44
N TYR A 160 2.13 -4.58 -10.70
CA TYR A 160 2.78 -3.97 -11.86
C TYR A 160 1.78 -2.99 -12.48
N PRO A 161 1.86 -1.69 -12.16
CA PRO A 161 0.90 -0.71 -12.68
C PRO A 161 1.06 -0.56 -14.20
N VAL A 162 -0.05 -0.24 -14.86
CA VAL A 162 -0.01 0.09 -16.30
C VAL A 162 0.61 1.46 -16.49
N LEU A 163 1.55 1.56 -17.43
CA LEU A 163 2.16 2.83 -17.82
C LEU A 163 1.40 3.45 -18.99
N SER A 164 1.33 4.78 -18.96
CA SER A 164 0.74 5.62 -19.98
C SER A 164 1.69 6.74 -20.35
N ASP A 165 1.64 7.15 -21.61
CA ASP A 165 2.38 8.29 -22.12
C ASP A 165 1.42 9.46 -22.37
N PRO A 166 1.49 10.52 -21.55
CA PRO A 166 0.66 11.71 -21.72
C PRO A 166 0.89 12.44 -23.04
N ASN A 167 2.12 12.40 -23.58
CA ASN A 167 2.50 13.15 -24.76
C ASN A 167 2.34 12.34 -26.05
N GLN A 168 2.09 11.02 -25.94
CA GLN A 168 1.91 10.09 -27.06
C GLN A 168 3.08 10.10 -28.06
N LEU A 169 4.31 10.28 -27.57
CA LEU A 169 5.55 10.21 -28.35
C LEU A 169 6.35 8.95 -28.06
N ALA A 170 6.23 8.37 -26.86
CA ALA A 170 6.97 7.19 -26.45
C ALA A 170 6.36 5.90 -27.01
N ASP A 171 7.24 4.97 -27.39
CA ASP A 171 6.86 3.60 -27.71
C ASP A 171 6.94 2.75 -26.45
N ILE A 172 5.79 2.29 -25.95
CA ILE A 172 5.70 1.52 -24.71
C ILE A 172 5.18 0.13 -25.01
N ARG A 173 5.92 -0.90 -24.59
CA ARG A 173 5.50 -2.30 -24.71
C ARG A 173 5.72 -3.06 -23.41
N TYR A 174 4.65 -3.64 -22.86
CA TYR A 174 4.74 -4.50 -21.69
C TYR A 174 5.37 -5.85 -22.06
N LEU A 175 6.40 -6.26 -21.32
CA LEU A 175 7.12 -7.52 -21.52
C LEU A 175 6.74 -8.59 -20.47
N GLY A 176 5.98 -8.21 -19.44
CA GLY A 176 5.58 -9.10 -18.34
C GLY A 176 6.38 -8.86 -17.06
N LEU A 177 5.81 -9.24 -15.91
CA LEU A 177 6.44 -9.17 -14.59
C LEU A 177 7.02 -7.80 -14.22
N GLY A 178 6.35 -6.72 -14.65
CA GLY A 178 6.79 -5.34 -14.40
C GLY A 178 7.90 -4.86 -15.33
N LEU A 179 8.30 -5.63 -16.33
CA LEU A 179 9.25 -5.21 -17.35
C LEU A 179 8.53 -4.57 -18.55
N TRP A 180 9.13 -3.50 -19.06
CA TRP A 180 8.64 -2.70 -20.17
C TRP A 180 9.81 -2.39 -21.11
N ALA A 181 9.55 -2.42 -22.42
CA ALA A 181 10.40 -1.76 -23.40
C ALA A 181 9.84 -0.34 -23.61
N VAL A 182 10.70 0.67 -23.49
CA VAL A 182 10.33 2.08 -23.54
C VAL A 182 11.26 2.81 -24.50
N GLY A 183 10.75 3.19 -25.66
CA GLY A 183 11.43 4.06 -26.60
C GLY A 183 11.02 5.51 -26.42
N VAL A 184 11.94 6.42 -26.14
CA VAL A 184 11.65 7.85 -25.95
C VAL A 184 12.44 8.73 -26.93
N PRO A 185 11.89 9.85 -27.41
CA PRO A 185 12.63 10.78 -28.27
C PRO A 185 13.87 11.35 -27.56
N SER A 186 15.02 11.37 -28.23
CA SER A 186 16.28 11.87 -27.66
C SER A 186 16.26 13.37 -27.35
N ASN A 187 15.35 14.14 -27.96
CA ASN A 187 15.16 15.57 -27.70
C ASN A 187 14.20 15.85 -26.53
N SER A 188 13.65 14.80 -25.91
CA SER A 188 12.65 14.88 -24.84
C SER A 188 13.09 14.16 -23.57
N THR A 189 14.39 13.93 -23.41
CA THR A 189 15.00 13.36 -22.20
C THR A 189 15.31 14.44 -21.16
N PRO A 190 14.96 14.26 -19.87
CA PRO A 190 14.25 13.10 -19.30
C PRO A 190 12.77 13.06 -19.71
N TYR A 191 12.31 11.87 -20.08
CA TYR A 191 10.93 11.65 -20.49
C TYR A 191 10.09 11.19 -19.29
N VAL A 192 8.85 11.67 -19.19
CA VAL A 192 7.95 11.37 -18.07
C VAL A 192 6.79 10.51 -18.53
N LEU A 193 6.72 9.30 -17.98
CA LEU A 193 5.55 8.42 -18.06
C LEU A 193 4.69 8.56 -16.81
N LEU A 194 3.41 8.24 -16.91
CA LEU A 194 2.49 8.16 -15.79
C LEU A 194 1.97 6.75 -15.60
N ASP A 195 1.84 6.31 -14.36
CA ASP A 195 1.07 5.10 -14.06
C ASP A 195 -0.44 5.39 -13.94
N GLU A 196 -1.23 4.32 -13.78
CA GLU A 196 -2.68 4.40 -13.53
C GLU A 196 -3.08 5.18 -12.24
N PHE A 197 -2.13 5.50 -11.37
CA PHE A 197 -2.31 6.33 -10.17
C PHE A 197 -1.71 7.74 -10.33
N GLU A 198 -1.33 8.11 -11.55
CA GLU A 198 -0.71 9.39 -11.91
C GLU A 198 0.64 9.65 -11.21
N ILE A 199 1.32 8.59 -10.77
CA ILE A 199 2.71 8.63 -10.32
C ILE A 199 3.61 8.84 -11.53
N ARG A 200 4.61 9.70 -11.39
CA ARG A 200 5.55 10.08 -12.45
C ARG A 200 6.75 9.14 -12.46
N ILE A 201 7.04 8.54 -13.62
CA ILE A 201 8.22 7.71 -13.87
C ILE A 201 9.10 8.47 -14.87
N GLN A 202 10.32 8.83 -14.44
CA GLN A 202 11.31 9.49 -15.29
C GLN A 202 12.21 8.46 -15.95
N VAL A 203 12.44 8.59 -17.26
CA VAL A 203 13.32 7.72 -18.05
C VAL A 203 14.33 8.57 -18.85
N GLY A 204 15.60 8.17 -18.81
CA GLY A 204 16.65 8.76 -19.62
C GLY A 204 17.19 10.11 -19.14
N GLY A 205 17.25 10.38 -17.84
CA GLY A 205 17.95 11.54 -17.28
C GLY A 205 17.35 12.11 -16.00
N SER A 206 18.04 13.10 -15.43
CA SER A 206 17.61 13.90 -14.26
C SER A 206 16.90 15.19 -14.65
#